data_AF-A0A135VUT5-F1
#
_entry.id   AF-A0A135VUT5-F1
#
_cell.length_a   1.000
_cell.length_b   1.000
_cell.length_c   1.000
_cell.angle_alpha   90.00
_cell.angle_beta   90.00
_cell.angle_gamma   90.00
#
_symmetry.space_group_name_H-M   'P 1'
#
loop_
_entity.id
_entity.type
_entity.pdbx_description
1 polymer ?
#
loop_
_entity_poly.entity_id
_entity_poly.type
_entity_poly.pdbx_seq_one_letter_code
_entity_poly.pdbx_strand_id
1 'polypeptide(L)'
;MFTNEMVPIPMNVHGVPDYAWLAGAKAGLATRGNDIPEWPWLHFLDGVQTVVSALKGLEAVEPGEEPKDGSVYDSLGGYVSVTGKTTDLGFSFPVPRRGAAIIASRLPGVEMMWTAGHLLVQKESIGAFQRLVPLRGPIVEEVSG
;
A
#
# COMPACT_ATOMS: atom_id res chain seq x y z
N MET A 1 5.92 4.94 -29.66
CA MET A 1 4.99 6.00 -29.21
C MET A 1 4.59 5.60 -27.81
N PHE A 2 5.26 6.13 -26.79
CA PHE A 2 4.99 5.78 -25.39
C PHE A 2 3.77 6.56 -24.96
N THR A 3 2.63 5.88 -24.79
CA THR A 3 1.50 6.48 -24.08
C THR A 3 1.95 6.65 -22.64
N ASN A 4 2.23 7.90 -22.30
CA ASN A 4 2.49 8.39 -20.95
C ASN A 4 1.17 8.31 -20.16
N GLU A 5 0.63 7.10 -20.01
CA GLU A 5 -0.45 6.84 -19.05
C GLU A 5 0.17 7.08 -17.68
N MET A 6 -0.02 8.31 -17.19
CA MET A 6 0.36 8.71 -15.84
C MET A 6 -0.05 7.59 -14.90
N VAL A 7 0.94 7.02 -14.21
CA VAL A 7 0.68 6.12 -13.08
C VAL A 7 -0.36 6.82 -12.20
N PRO A 8 -1.51 6.18 -11.90
CA PRO A 8 -2.61 6.82 -11.20
C PRO A 8 -2.23 6.98 -9.73
N ILE A 9 -1.39 7.98 -9.47
CA ILE A 9 -1.04 8.40 -8.13
C ILE A 9 -2.29 9.05 -7.55
N PRO A 10 -2.75 8.61 -6.37
CA PRO A 10 -3.94 9.18 -5.77
C PRO A 10 -3.75 10.69 -5.62
N MET A 11 -4.75 11.43 -6.08
CA MET A 11 -4.85 12.85 -5.84
C MET A 11 -5.76 13.04 -4.64
N ASN A 12 -5.38 13.90 -3.70
CA ASN A 12 -6.25 14.29 -2.61
C ASN A 12 -7.40 15.18 -3.11
N VAL A 13 -8.27 15.61 -2.20
CA VAL A 13 -9.45 16.46 -2.50
C VAL A 13 -9.11 17.81 -3.16
N HIS A 14 -7.83 18.21 -3.15
CA HIS A 14 -7.34 19.44 -3.76
C HIS A 14 -6.69 19.22 -5.13
N GLY A 15 -6.73 18.00 -5.66
CA GLY A 15 -6.12 17.69 -6.96
C GLY A 15 -4.59 17.77 -6.92
N VAL A 16 -3.98 17.48 -5.77
CA VAL A 16 -2.52 17.29 -5.62
C VAL A 16 -2.23 15.87 -5.16
N PRO A 17 -1.02 15.33 -5.36
CA PRO A 17 -0.68 13.99 -4.93
C PRO A 17 -0.97 13.76 -3.44
N ASP A 18 -1.54 12.62 -3.10
CA ASP A 18 -1.82 12.21 -1.74
C ASP A 18 -0.50 11.88 -1.02
N TYR A 19 -0.04 12.84 -0.23
CA TYR A 19 1.22 12.75 0.51
C TYR A 19 1.21 11.62 1.54
N ALA A 20 0.07 11.33 2.17
CA ALA A 20 -0.04 10.25 3.15
C ALA A 20 0.11 8.89 2.48
N TRP A 21 -0.59 8.69 1.37
CA TRP A 21 -0.43 7.50 0.55
C TRP A 21 1.00 7.36 0.03
N LEU A 22 1.61 8.43 -0.49
CA LEU A 22 2.98 8.40 -0.98
C LEU A 22 4.02 8.15 0.11
N ALA A 23 3.80 8.64 1.34
CA ALA A 23 4.67 8.38 2.48
C ALA A 23 4.70 6.88 2.84
N GLY A 24 3.54 6.23 2.82
CA GLY A 24 3.44 4.78 3.00
C GLY A 24 4.01 3.99 1.83
N ALA A 25 3.74 4.43 0.59
CA ALA A 25 4.30 3.82 -0.60
C ALA A 25 5.83 3.88 -0.62
N LYS A 26 6.42 4.99 -0.12
CA LYS A 26 7.86 5.14 0.08
C LYS A 26 8.43 4.11 1.07
N ALA A 27 7.77 3.91 2.21
CA ALA A 27 8.16 2.85 3.16
C ALA A 27 8.03 1.46 2.53
N GLY A 28 6.97 1.26 1.72
CA GLY A 28 6.75 0.05 0.96
C GLY A 28 7.88 -0.25 -0.03
N LEU A 29 8.32 0.77 -0.79
CA LEU A 29 9.44 0.65 -1.74
C LEU A 29 10.74 0.26 -1.05
N ALA A 30 11.00 0.78 0.15
CA ALA A 30 12.17 0.44 0.94
C ALA A 30 12.11 -0.97 1.54
N THR A 31 10.90 -1.47 1.83
CA THR A 31 10.68 -2.81 2.37
C THR A 31 10.67 -3.87 1.26
N ARG A 32 10.25 -3.49 0.05
CA ARG A 32 10.07 -4.41 -1.07
C ARG A 32 11.44 -4.97 -1.50
N GLY A 33 11.60 -6.28 -1.37
CA GLY A 33 12.74 -7.01 -1.95
C GLY A 33 12.61 -7.21 -3.47
N ASN A 34 13.36 -8.15 -4.04
CA ASN A 34 13.39 -8.43 -5.49
C ASN A 34 12.14 -9.15 -6.05
N ASP A 35 11.10 -9.37 -5.24
CA ASP A 35 10.11 -10.44 -5.48
C ASP A 35 8.94 -10.10 -6.42
N ILE A 36 8.93 -8.97 -7.13
CA ILE A 36 7.86 -8.73 -8.14
C ILE A 36 8.41 -8.04 -9.39
N PRO A 37 8.82 -8.83 -10.40
CA PRO A 37 9.32 -8.35 -11.69
C PRO A 37 8.25 -8.34 -12.81
N GLU A 38 6.95 -8.36 -12.49
CA GLU A 38 5.91 -8.39 -13.52
C GLU A 38 5.65 -7.02 -14.16
N TRP A 39 5.33 -7.04 -15.46
CA TRP A 39 5.21 -5.85 -16.30
C TRP A 39 4.26 -4.75 -15.76
N PRO A 40 3.04 -5.03 -15.27
CA PRO A 40 2.19 -3.95 -14.76
C PRO A 40 2.73 -3.35 -13.45
N TRP A 41 3.41 -4.16 -12.63
CA TRP A 41 4.03 -3.69 -11.40
C TRP A 41 5.26 -2.83 -11.65
N LEU A 42 6.08 -3.17 -12.63
CA LEU A 42 7.27 -2.37 -12.97
C LEU A 42 6.90 -0.94 -13.32
N HIS A 43 5.91 -0.73 -14.18
CA HIS A 43 5.44 0.61 -14.55
C HIS A 43 4.85 1.37 -13.37
N PHE A 44 4.00 0.69 -12.59
CA PHE A 44 3.40 1.28 -11.39
C PHE A 44 4.48 1.75 -10.39
N LEU A 45 5.46 0.88 -10.11
CA LEU A 45 6.52 1.18 -9.16
C LEU A 45 7.44 2.29 -9.63
N ASP A 46 7.81 2.29 -10.91
CA ASP A 46 8.66 3.33 -11.49
C ASP A 46 7.97 4.71 -11.41
N GLY A 47 6.67 4.78 -11.67
CA GLY A 47 5.91 6.02 -11.50
C GLY A 47 5.80 6.48 -10.04
N VAL A 48 5.54 5.55 -9.11
CA VAL A 48 5.55 5.87 -7.66
C VAL A 48 6.93 6.39 -7.25
N GLN A 49 8.00 5.72 -7.64
CA GLN A 49 9.37 6.11 -7.32
C GLN A 49 9.74 7.47 -7.92
N THR A 50 9.30 7.74 -9.15
CA THR A 50 9.50 9.03 -9.83
C THR A 50 8.86 10.16 -9.03
N VAL A 51 7.61 10.00 -8.58
CA VAL A 51 6.92 11.06 -7.83
C VAL A 51 7.44 11.21 -6.41
N VAL A 52 7.71 10.11 -5.71
CA VAL A 52 8.38 10.15 -4.40
C VAL A 52 9.72 10.88 -4.49
N SER A 53 10.47 10.69 -5.56
CA SER A 53 11.76 11.37 -5.79
C SER A 53 11.60 12.87 -6.12
N ALA A 54 10.50 13.26 -6.75
CA ALA A 54 10.17 14.66 -7.02
C ALA A 54 9.76 15.42 -5.74
N LEU A 55 9.14 14.74 -4.76
CA LEU A 55 8.71 15.30 -3.49
C LEU A 55 9.84 15.33 -2.46
N LYS A 56 10.76 16.29 -2.62
CA LYS A 56 11.85 16.52 -1.66
C LYS A 56 11.30 16.71 -0.24
N GLY A 57 11.79 15.90 0.71
CA GLY A 57 11.42 15.99 2.12
C GLY A 57 10.25 15.13 2.55
N LEU A 58 9.64 14.34 1.66
CA LEU A 58 8.63 13.34 2.05
C LEU A 58 9.26 12.29 2.97
N GLU A 59 8.83 12.23 4.23
CA GLU A 59 9.25 11.19 5.17
C GLU A 59 8.50 9.88 4.89
N ALA A 60 9.21 8.75 4.98
CA ALA A 60 8.56 7.44 4.91
C ALA A 60 7.77 7.22 6.20
N VAL A 61 6.59 6.60 6.11
CA VAL A 61 5.74 6.29 7.26
C VAL A 61 5.56 4.80 7.35
N GLU A 62 5.94 4.23 8.50
CA GLU A 62 5.88 2.79 8.73
C GLU A 62 4.42 2.30 8.74
N PRO A 63 4.15 1.06 8.30
CA PRO A 63 2.82 0.50 8.30
C PRO A 63 2.20 0.46 9.71
N GLY A 64 1.07 1.14 9.88
CA GLY A 64 0.39 1.31 11.16
C GLY A 64 0.68 2.64 11.87
N GLU A 65 1.58 3.47 11.33
CA GLU A 65 1.81 4.83 11.83
C GLU A 65 0.95 5.86 11.07
N GLU A 66 0.59 6.93 11.78
CA GLU A 66 -0.23 8.01 11.26
C GLU A 66 0.69 9.13 10.72
N PRO A 67 0.59 9.48 9.42
CA PRO A 67 1.36 10.58 8.84
C PRO A 67 0.90 11.92 9.42
N LYS A 68 1.76 12.95 9.33
CA LYS A 68 1.38 14.32 9.74
C LYS A 68 0.19 14.87 8.96
N ASP A 69 0.10 14.52 7.68
CA ASP A 69 -0.84 15.12 6.71
C ASP A 69 -1.75 14.07 6.05
N GLY A 70 -2.41 13.21 6.84
CA GLY A 70 -3.44 12.28 6.37
C GLY A 70 -3.75 11.18 7.37
N SER A 71 -4.40 10.10 6.92
CA SER A 71 -4.79 9.01 7.83
C SER A 71 -3.82 7.82 7.79
N VAL A 72 -3.84 7.02 8.86
CA VAL A 72 -3.18 5.70 8.90
C VAL A 72 -3.67 4.77 7.79
N TYR A 73 -4.90 4.96 7.29
CA TYR A 73 -5.45 4.14 6.23
C TYR A 73 -4.84 4.51 4.88
N ASP A 74 -4.63 5.79 4.63
CA ASP A 74 -4.01 6.28 3.39
C ASP A 74 -2.56 5.81 3.30
N SER A 75 -1.79 5.99 4.37
CA SER A 75 -0.40 5.51 4.43
C SER A 75 -0.33 3.98 4.33
N LEU A 76 -1.21 3.26 5.03
CA LEU A 76 -1.28 1.80 4.87
C LEU A 76 -1.64 1.41 3.43
N GLY A 77 -2.56 2.13 2.79
CA GLY A 77 -2.96 1.92 1.40
C GLY A 77 -1.79 2.05 0.43
N GLY A 78 -0.96 3.08 0.62
CA GLY A 78 0.27 3.24 -0.16
C GLY A 78 1.26 2.12 0.06
N TYR A 79 1.50 1.78 1.33
CA TYR A 79 2.41 0.71 1.70
C TYR A 79 2.01 -0.63 1.06
N VAL A 80 0.76 -1.06 1.25
CA VAL A 80 0.30 -2.37 0.77
C VAL A 80 0.07 -2.40 -0.74
N SER A 81 -0.15 -1.25 -1.39
CA SER A 81 -0.15 -1.18 -2.87
C SER A 81 1.22 -1.51 -3.45
N VAL A 82 2.28 -1.26 -2.68
CA VAL A 82 3.65 -1.56 -3.05
C VAL A 82 4.11 -2.92 -2.51
N THR A 83 3.66 -3.39 -1.36
CA THR A 83 4.23 -4.61 -0.76
C THR A 83 3.27 -5.80 -0.74
N GLY A 84 2.01 -5.56 -1.07
CA GLY A 84 0.95 -6.55 -1.04
C GLY A 84 1.06 -7.61 -2.13
N LYS A 85 0.56 -8.79 -1.80
CA LYS A 85 0.46 -9.95 -2.68
C LYS A 85 -0.76 -10.78 -2.34
N THR A 86 -1.51 -11.21 -3.35
CA THR A 86 -2.58 -12.20 -3.17
C THR A 86 -2.05 -13.61 -3.01
N THR A 87 -2.73 -14.38 -2.18
CA THR A 87 -2.46 -15.79 -1.87
C THR A 87 -3.79 -16.55 -1.82
N ASP A 88 -3.74 -17.87 -1.79
CA ASP A 88 -4.94 -18.70 -1.65
C ASP A 88 -5.74 -18.42 -0.36
N LEU A 89 -5.07 -17.92 0.68
CA LEU A 89 -5.66 -17.61 1.99
C LEU A 89 -6.17 -16.16 2.11
N GLY A 90 -5.88 -15.31 1.12
CA GLY A 90 -6.25 -13.90 1.11
C GLY A 90 -5.09 -12.98 0.73
N PHE A 91 -5.09 -11.77 1.27
CA PHE A 91 -4.14 -10.71 0.90
C PHE A 91 -3.05 -10.55 1.96
N SER A 92 -1.78 -10.72 1.55
CA SER A 92 -0.63 -10.71 2.45
C SER A 92 0.31 -9.55 2.16
N PHE A 93 0.91 -8.97 3.20
CA PHE A 93 1.97 -7.98 3.07
C PHE A 93 2.95 -8.05 4.25
N PRO A 94 4.24 -7.77 4.03
CA PRO A 94 5.25 -7.79 5.08
C PRO A 94 4.98 -6.69 6.11
N VAL A 95 5.07 -7.02 7.40
CA VAL A 95 5.02 -6.02 8.48
C VAL A 95 5.65 -6.58 9.76
N PRO A 96 6.45 -5.77 10.49
CA PRO A 96 6.92 -6.16 11.82
C PRO A 96 5.75 -6.44 12.77
N ARG A 97 5.95 -7.37 13.72
CA ARG A 97 4.90 -7.77 14.67
C ARG A 97 4.26 -6.60 15.42
N ARG A 98 5.03 -5.55 15.73
CA ARG A 98 4.52 -4.34 16.37
C ARG A 98 3.55 -3.58 15.47
N GLY A 99 3.89 -3.39 14.19
CA GLY A 99 3.01 -2.75 13.20
C GLY A 99 1.72 -3.54 12.98
N ALA A 100 1.82 -4.88 12.92
CA ALA A 100 0.66 -5.76 12.80
C ALA A 100 -0.38 -5.56 13.91
N ALA A 101 0.05 -5.47 15.17
CA ALA A 101 -0.85 -5.25 16.30
C ALA A 101 -1.55 -3.88 16.21
N ILE A 102 -0.82 -2.85 15.76
CA ILE A 102 -1.39 -1.51 15.60
C ILE A 102 -2.43 -1.51 14.46
N ILE A 103 -2.10 -2.08 13.30
CA ILE A 103 -3.03 -2.18 12.16
C ILE A 103 -4.29 -2.94 12.55
N ALA A 104 -4.15 -4.08 13.25
CA ALA A 104 -5.29 -4.85 13.76
C ALA A 104 -6.19 -4.03 14.69
N SER A 105 -5.63 -3.18 15.54
CA SER A 105 -6.42 -2.30 16.41
C SER A 105 -7.16 -1.18 15.68
N ARG A 106 -6.69 -0.78 14.49
CA ARG A 106 -7.23 0.32 13.68
C ARG A 106 -8.25 -0.12 12.65
N LEU A 107 -8.31 -1.41 12.31
CA LEU A 107 -9.23 -1.97 11.33
C LEU A 107 -10.22 -2.94 12.01
N PRO A 108 -11.11 -2.44 12.89
CA PRO A 108 -12.09 -3.30 13.56
C PRO A 108 -13.01 -3.96 12.54
N GLY A 109 -13.22 -5.27 12.69
CA GLY A 109 -14.05 -6.06 11.77
C GLY A 109 -13.34 -6.52 10.49
N VAL A 110 -12.03 -6.27 10.37
CA VAL A 110 -11.19 -6.91 9.35
C VAL A 110 -10.40 -8.05 10.01
N GLU A 111 -10.69 -9.29 9.61
CA GLU A 111 -9.98 -10.45 10.15
C GLU A 111 -8.57 -10.53 9.57
N MET A 112 -7.58 -10.48 10.46
CA MET A 112 -6.16 -10.48 10.10
C MET A 112 -5.36 -11.44 10.98
N MET A 113 -4.37 -12.09 10.40
CA MET A 113 -3.44 -12.98 11.09
C MET A 113 -2.00 -12.56 10.80
N TRP A 114 -1.20 -12.40 11.85
CA TRP A 114 0.24 -12.19 11.68
C TRP A 114 0.97 -13.53 11.64
N THR A 115 1.68 -13.80 10.55
CA THR A 115 2.41 -15.05 10.33
C THR A 115 3.71 -14.79 9.58
N ALA A 116 4.81 -15.38 10.04
CA ALA A 116 6.12 -15.34 9.37
C ALA A 116 6.61 -13.94 8.92
N GLY A 117 6.30 -12.87 9.68
CA GLY A 117 6.69 -11.50 9.31
C GLY A 117 5.74 -10.80 8.34
N HIS A 118 4.61 -11.43 8.03
CA HIS A 118 3.55 -10.88 7.19
C HIS A 118 2.25 -10.73 7.99
N LEU A 119 1.45 -9.76 7.61
CA LEU A 119 0.04 -9.69 7.97
C LEU A 119 -0.77 -10.22 6.80
N LEU A 120 -1.64 -11.18 7.10
CA LEU A 120 -2.58 -11.77 6.16
C LEU A 120 -3.98 -11.25 6.50
N VAL A 121 -4.58 -10.51 5.59
CA VAL A 121 -6.02 -10.22 5.57
C VAL A 121 -6.72 -11.42 4.99
N GLN A 122 -7.62 -12.04 5.76
CA GLN A 122 -8.35 -13.23 5.31
C GLN A 122 -9.25 -12.89 4.13
N LYS A 123 -9.48 -13.87 3.25
CA LYS A 123 -10.25 -13.71 2.00
C LYS A 123 -11.61 -13.07 2.22
N GLU A 124 -12.33 -13.49 3.26
CA GLU A 124 -13.66 -13.02 3.64
C GLU A 124 -13.66 -11.55 4.08
N SER A 125 -12.50 -11.05 4.53
CA SER A 125 -12.31 -9.68 5.03
C SER A 125 -11.74 -8.72 3.99
N ILE A 126 -11.38 -9.17 2.79
CA ILE A 126 -10.78 -8.33 1.74
C ILE A 126 -11.70 -7.15 1.39
N GLY A 127 -13.00 -7.38 1.21
CA GLY A 127 -13.93 -6.30 0.89
C GLY A 127 -14.09 -5.27 2.03
N ALA A 128 -13.98 -5.69 3.30
CA ALA A 128 -13.94 -4.76 4.42
C ALA A 128 -12.63 -3.96 4.45
N PHE A 129 -11.51 -4.63 4.18
CA PHE A 129 -10.20 -4.01 4.08
C PHE A 129 -10.14 -2.95 2.97
N GLN A 130 -10.58 -3.25 1.75
CA GLN A 130 -10.56 -2.32 0.60
C GLN A 130 -11.43 -1.07 0.81
N ARG A 131 -12.49 -1.15 1.63
CA ARG A 131 -13.33 0.00 1.97
C ARG A 131 -12.64 1.00 2.89
N LEU A 132 -11.70 0.52 3.71
CA LEU A 132 -10.96 1.35 4.66
C LEU A 132 -9.63 1.78 4.07
N VAL A 133 -8.94 0.87 3.38
CA VAL A 133 -7.57 1.05 2.91
C VAL A 133 -7.57 1.29 1.39
N PRO A 134 -7.27 2.52 0.92
CA PRO A 134 -7.32 2.86 -0.50
C PRO A 134 -6.17 2.22 -1.28
N LEU A 135 -6.47 1.07 -1.91
CA LEU A 135 -5.53 0.35 -2.78
C LEU A 135 -5.43 0.98 -4.18
N ARG A 136 -4.24 0.92 -4.78
CA ARG A 136 -3.98 1.43 -6.14
C ARG A 136 -3.01 0.56 -6.92
N GLY A 137 -3.03 0.73 -8.23
CA GLY A 137 -2.16 0.00 -9.14
C GLY A 137 -2.63 -1.45 -9.35
N PRO A 138 -1.73 -2.32 -9.84
CA PRO A 138 -2.06 -3.68 -10.25
C PRO A 138 -2.64 -4.54 -9.12
N ILE A 139 -2.32 -4.24 -7.86
CA ILE A 139 -2.86 -5.01 -6.73
C ILE A 139 -4.39 -4.97 -6.66
N VAL A 140 -5.00 -3.87 -7.14
CA VAL A 140 -6.47 -3.70 -7.11
C VAL A 140 -7.14 -4.80 -7.92
N GLU A 141 -6.56 -5.16 -9.06
CA GLU A 141 -7.08 -6.20 -9.94
C GLU A 141 -6.93 -7.57 -9.29
N GLU A 142 -5.78 -7.85 -8.67
CA GLU A 142 -5.55 -9.12 -7.99
C GLU A 142 -6.48 -9.32 -6.78
N VAL A 143 -6.65 -8.29 -5.94
CA VAL A 143 -7.45 -8.41 -4.71
C VAL A 143 -8.96 -8.32 -4.95
N SER A 144 -9.40 -7.86 -6.13
CA SER A 144 -10.83 -7.77 -6.47
C SER A 144 -11.33 -8.96 -7.30
N GLY A 145 -10.46 -9.93 -7.59
CA GLY A 145 -10.73 -11.13 -8.40
C GLY A 145 -11.76 -12.10 -7.82
#